data_AF-A0A645GPU6-F1
#
_entry.id   AF-A0A645GPU6-F1
#
_cell.length_a   1.000
_cell.length_b   1.000
_cell.length_c   1.000
_cell.angle_alpha   90.00
_cell.angle_beta   90.00
_cell.angle_gamma   90.00
#
_symmetry.space_group_name_H-M   'P 1'
#
loop_
_entity.id
_entity.type
_entity.pdbx_description
1 polymer ?
#
loop_
_entity_poly.entity_id
_entity_poly.type
_entity_poly.pdbx_seq_one_letter_code
_entity_poly.pdbx_strand_id
1 'polypeptide(L)' 'MIFAGQGEVIEIKHSAISREVFAVGAIRACLFLYGKEKGLYSMEDVVKI' A
#
# COMPACT_ATOMS: atom_id res chain seq x y z
N MET A 1 -12.71 -0.40 -7.12
CA MET A 1 -13.51 0.84 -7.01
C MET A 1 -13.86 1.28 -8.42
N ILE A 2 -15.13 1.57 -8.68
CA ILE A 2 -15.62 1.97 -10.00
C ILE A 2 -16.28 3.33 -9.86
N PHE A 3 -15.90 4.28 -10.72
CA PHE A 3 -16.56 5.57 -10.90
C PHE A 3 -17.21 5.56 -12.27
N ALA A 4 -18.51 5.82 -12.34
CA ALA A 4 -19.26 5.82 -13.60
C ALA A 4 -19.96 7.18 -13.80
N GLY A 5 -19.71 7.79 -14.95
CA GLY A 5 -20.33 9.03 -15.41
C GLY A 5 -21.15 8.80 -16.68
N GLN A 6 -21.73 9.86 -17.23
CA GLN A 6 -22.49 9.76 -18.48
C GLN A 6 -21.53 9.54 -19.66
N GLY A 7 -21.38 8.28 -20.09
CA GLY A 7 -20.53 7.89 -21.21
C GLY A 7 -19.11 7.46 -20.85
N GLU A 8 -18.77 7.40 -19.56
CA GLU A 8 -17.43 6.98 -19.10
C GLU A 8 -17.46 6.16 -17.82
N VAL A 9 -16.46 5.28 -17.69
CA VAL A 9 -16.22 4.46 -16.49
C VAL A 9 -14.73 4.41 -16.20
N ILE A 10 -14.35 4.75 -14.98
CA ILE A 10 -12.98 4.60 -14.45
C ILE A 10 -13.00 3.52 -13.38
N GLU A 11 -12.17 2.48 -13.57
CA GLU A 11 -12.00 1.40 -12.60
C GLU A 11 -10.59 1.43 -11.99
N ILE A 12 -10.53 1.41 -10.65
CA ILE A 12 -9.32 1.17 -9.87
C ILE A 12 -9.43 -0.20 -9.21
N LYS A 13 -8.58 -1.15 -9.63
CA LYS A 13 -8.56 -2.52 -9.11
C LYS A 13 -7.15 -2.90 -8.66
N HIS A 14 -7.06 -3.48 -7.46
CA HIS A 14 -5.86 -4.15 -6.99
C HIS A 14 -6.10 -5.66 -6.97
N SER A 15 -5.09 -6.45 -7.36
CA SER A 15 -5.16 -7.91 -7.31
C SER A 15 -3.78 -8.45 -6.94
N ALA A 16 -3.73 -9.25 -5.88
CA ALA A 16 -2.51 -9.89 -5.41
C ALA A 16 -2.55 -11.37 -5.82
N ILE A 17 -1.51 -11.83 -6.52
CA ILE A 17 -1.39 -13.21 -7.01
C ILE A 17 -1.04 -14.17 -5.86
N SER A 18 -0.24 -13.71 -4.91
CA SER A 18 0.17 -14.47 -3.73
C SER A 18 0.20 -13.57 -2.50
N ARG A 19 0.26 -14.19 -1.31
CA ARG A 19 0.42 -13.47 -0.03
C ARG A 19 1.83 -12.91 0.17
N GLU A 20 2.78 -13.31 -0.66
CA GLU A 20 4.19 -12.90 -0.55
C GLU A 20 4.35 -11.39 -0.73
N VAL A 21 3.51 -10.75 -1.55
CA VAL A 21 3.54 -9.30 -1.75
C VAL A 21 3.36 -8.53 -0.43
N PHE A 22 2.53 -9.04 0.48
CA PHE A 22 2.32 -8.44 1.80
C PHE A 22 3.50 -8.73 2.74
N ALA A 23 4.11 -9.91 2.65
CA ALA A 23 5.30 -10.26 3.43
C ALA A 23 6.49 -9.36 3.05
N VAL A 24 6.71 -9.13 1.76
CA VAL A 24 7.72 -8.18 1.25
C VAL A 24 7.44 -6.77 1.76
N GLY A 25 6.17 -6.34 1.77
CA GLY A 25 5.76 -5.05 2.35
C GLY A 25 6.08 -4.93 3.84
N ALA A 26 5.81 -5.98 4.63
CA ALA A 26 6.13 -6.01 6.05
C ALA A 26 7.64 -5.94 6.31
N ILE A 27 8.46 -6.67 5.54
CA ILE A 27 9.93 -6.59 5.64
C ILE A 27 10.43 -5.17 5.34
N ARG A 28 9.86 -4.51 4.33
CA ARG A 28 10.18 -3.10 4.03
C ARG A 28 9.79 -2.17 5.18
N ALA A 29 8.63 -2.39 5.81
CA ALA A 29 8.22 -1.63 6.99
C ALA A 29 9.20 -1.85 8.16
N CYS A 30 9.66 -3.07 8.40
CA CYS A 30 10.69 -3.34 9.42
C CYS A 30 11.99 -2.57 9.14
N LEU A 31 12.46 -2.56 7.89
CA LEU A 31 13.65 -1.80 7.49
C LEU A 31 13.44 -0.29 7.65
N PHE A 32 12.26 0.23 7.31
CA PHE A 32 11.91 1.64 7.50
C PHE A 32 11.93 2.05 8.98
N LEU A 33 11.43 1.19 9.88
CA LEU A 33 11.37 1.45 11.31
C LEU A 33 12.73 1.42 12.00
N TYR A 34 13.75 0.84 11.38
CA TYR A 34 15.09 0.75 11.96
C TYR A 34 15.67 2.16 12.20
N GLY A 35 15.84 2.52 13.47
CA GLY A 35 16.35 3.83 13.89
C GLY A 35 15.31 4.96 13.89
N LYS A 36 14.02 4.66 13.71
CA LYS A 36 12.93 5.65 13.86
C LYS A 36 12.59 5.88 15.32
N GLU A 37 12.09 7.08 15.61
CA GLU A 37 11.55 7.40 16.93
C GLU A 37 10.29 6.59 17.23
N LYS A 38 9.88 6.57 18.50
CA LYS A 38 8.66 5.89 18.91
C LYS A 38 7.47 6.67 18.37
N GLY A 39 6.57 5.97 17.69
CA GLY A 39 5.38 6.57 17.11
C GLY A 39 4.52 5.53 16.42
N LEU A 40 3.34 5.95 15.99
CA LEU A 40 2.48 5.17 15.12
C LEU A 40 2.83 5.51 13.67
N TYR A 41 3.22 4.51 12.89
CA TYR A 41 3.54 4.65 11.48
C TYR A 41 2.57 3.80 10.65
N SER A 42 2.26 4.28 9.45
CA SER A 42 1.40 3.59 8.49
C SER A 42 2.21 3.16 7.26
N MET A 43 1.59 2.41 6.35
CA MET A 43 2.23 2.09 5.07
C MET A 43 2.38 3.32 4.17
N GLU A 44 1.68 4.43 4.42
CA GLU A 44 1.88 5.69 3.70
C GLU A 44 3.29 6.25 3.97
N ASP A 45 3.77 6.14 5.22
CA ASP A 45 5.11 6.54 5.62
C ASP A 45 6.21 5.69 4.96
N VAL A 46 5.90 4.41 4.71
CA VAL A 46 6.83 3.41 4.16
C VAL A 46 6.91 3.48 2.64
N VAL A 47 5.76 3.65 1.97
CA VAL A 47 5.66 3.49 0.51
C VAL A 47 5.87 4.80 -0.24
N LYS A 48 5.76 5.98 0.42
CA LYS A 48 5.92 7.32 -0.18
C LYS A 48 5.32 7.40 -1.58
N ILE A 49 3.99 7.40 -1.64
CA ILE A 49 3.23 7.63 -2.86
C ILE A 49 3.06 9.14 -3.07
#